data_AF-A0A6A5B1T2-F1
#
_entry.id   AF-A0A6A5B1T2-F1
#
_cell.length_a   1.000
_cell.length_b   1.000
_cell.length_c   1.000
_cell.angle_alpha   90.00
_cell.angle_beta   90.00
_cell.angle_gamma   90.00
#
_symmetry.space_group_name_H-M   'P 1'
#
loop_
_entity.id
_entity.type
_entity.pdbx_description
1 polymer ?
#
loop_
_entity_poly.entity_id
_entity_poly.type
_entity_poly.pdbx_seq_one_letter_code
_entity_poly.pdbx_strand_id
1 'polypeptide(L)'
;VGKTIGYRVGQVQKDSDATQITYVTTGYMLERLIHSPDSVDRVSHLILDEAHERSMDMDMLLLMLATNWHLWPQLKLVIMSATMDSSIFFQYFKPVLPVAMAHSDELFVGSALHPVKTLFLEDMKRIPGLKVTKLADSLNQWDKAIMHDVELMTKKLQNVVTAQLDLCVQVAHTIVQSQGGRGCILIFVSGLSDIQYLHERFETWKVIELFVLHSDIEIDDQAKAFENVEGKLKIILSTNIAESSVTIPDVTHIINK
;
A
#
# COMPACT_ATOMS: atom_id res chain seq x y z
N VAL A 1 -18.92 -1.73 -14.49
CA VAL A 1 -19.25 -1.72 -13.05
C VAL A 1 -20.76 -1.75 -12.88
N GLY A 2 -21.29 -2.56 -11.95
CA GLY A 2 -22.73 -2.65 -11.64
C GLY A 2 -23.51 -3.75 -12.37
N LYS A 3 -22.88 -4.48 -13.30
CA LYS A 3 -23.40 -5.75 -13.86
C LYS A 3 -22.74 -6.89 -13.09
N THR A 4 -21.95 -7.75 -13.73
CA THR A 4 -21.24 -8.88 -13.07
C THR A 4 -20.37 -8.45 -11.87
N ILE A 5 -19.63 -7.34 -11.99
CA ILE A 5 -18.73 -6.82 -10.97
C ILE A 5 -19.21 -5.45 -10.50
N GLY A 6 -19.31 -5.28 -9.17
CA GLY A 6 -19.65 -4.03 -8.50
C GLY A 6 -18.74 -3.76 -7.30
N TYR A 7 -18.94 -2.61 -6.67
CA TYR A 7 -18.24 -2.28 -5.43
C TYR A 7 -19.10 -1.44 -4.46
N ARG A 8 -18.77 -1.50 -3.17
CA ARG A 8 -19.33 -0.64 -2.12
C ARG A 8 -18.22 -0.12 -1.21
N VAL A 9 -18.06 1.19 -1.13
CA VAL A 9 -17.02 1.85 -0.32
C VAL A 9 -17.64 3.06 0.37
N GLY A 10 -17.68 3.05 1.70
CA GLY A 10 -18.36 4.08 2.48
C GLY A 10 -19.82 4.25 2.03
N GLN A 11 -20.17 5.46 1.57
CA GLN A 11 -21.52 5.77 1.07
C GLN A 11 -21.69 5.51 -0.44
N VAL A 12 -20.62 5.14 -1.15
CA VAL A 12 -20.66 4.91 -2.60
C VAL A 12 -21.02 3.45 -2.87
N GLN A 13 -22.10 3.24 -3.61
CA GLN A 13 -22.57 1.93 -4.02
C GLN A 13 -22.70 1.88 -5.54
N LYS A 14 -21.94 0.98 -6.19
CA LYS A 14 -22.00 0.73 -7.64
C LYS A 14 -22.17 -0.76 -7.94
N ASP A 15 -23.25 -1.34 -7.44
CA ASP A 15 -23.69 -2.70 -7.71
C ASP A 15 -25.19 -2.75 -8.02
N SER A 16 -25.69 -3.91 -8.44
CA SER A 16 -27.12 -4.14 -8.69
C SER A 16 -27.50 -5.59 -8.40
N ASP A 17 -28.77 -5.94 -8.57
CA ASP A 17 -29.24 -7.33 -8.45
C ASP A 17 -28.57 -8.28 -9.46
N ALA A 18 -27.98 -7.75 -10.54
CA ALA A 18 -27.20 -8.54 -11.49
C ALA A 18 -25.75 -8.77 -11.06
N THR A 19 -25.31 -8.19 -9.94
CA THR A 19 -23.93 -8.28 -9.45
C THR A 19 -23.64 -9.61 -8.79
N GLN A 20 -22.57 -10.25 -9.27
CA GLN A 20 -22.12 -11.57 -8.83
C GLN A 20 -20.88 -11.47 -7.93
N ILE A 21 -20.03 -10.47 -8.18
CA ILE A 21 -18.85 -10.18 -7.37
C ILE A 21 -18.91 -8.72 -6.93
N THR A 22 -18.87 -8.51 -5.62
CA THR A 22 -18.89 -7.16 -5.04
C THR A 22 -17.63 -6.94 -4.21
N TYR A 23 -16.81 -5.98 -4.62
CA TYR A 23 -15.68 -5.52 -3.82
C TYR A 23 -16.19 -4.58 -2.72
N VAL A 24 -15.78 -4.82 -1.48
CA VAL A 24 -16.15 -3.96 -0.35
C VAL A 24 -14.93 -3.71 0.50
N THR A 25 -14.91 -2.57 1.22
CA THR A 25 -13.90 -2.39 2.26
C THR A 25 -14.19 -3.33 3.43
N THR A 26 -13.14 -3.71 4.15
CA THR A 26 -13.23 -4.54 5.36
C THR A 26 -14.18 -3.92 6.39
N GLY A 27 -14.05 -2.62 6.65
CA GLY A 27 -14.94 -1.88 7.55
C GLY A 27 -16.41 -1.92 7.13
N TYR A 28 -16.72 -1.80 5.84
CA TYR A 28 -18.11 -1.93 5.36
C TYR A 28 -18.68 -3.33 5.65
N MET A 29 -17.89 -4.38 5.40
CA MET A 29 -18.33 -5.75 5.66
C MET A 29 -18.52 -5.99 7.17
N LEU A 30 -17.61 -5.47 8.00
CA LEU A 30 -17.70 -5.54 9.46
C LEU A 30 -18.98 -4.87 9.96
N GLU A 31 -19.25 -3.63 9.55
CA GLU A 31 -20.46 -2.88 9.91
C GLU A 31 -21.73 -3.64 9.48
N ARG A 32 -21.72 -4.20 8.26
CA ARG A 32 -22.81 -5.01 7.74
C ARG A 32 -23.08 -6.25 8.57
N LEU A 33 -22.04 -6.96 9.02
CA LEU A 33 -22.21 -8.13 9.90
C LEU A 33 -22.79 -7.74 11.26
N ILE A 34 -22.36 -6.61 11.83
CA ILE A 34 -22.83 -6.14 13.14
C ILE A 34 -24.32 -5.78 13.08
N HIS A 35 -24.75 -5.06 12.04
CA HIS A 35 -26.12 -4.56 11.94
C HIS A 35 -27.10 -5.51 11.24
N SER A 36 -26.62 -6.42 10.40
CA SER A 36 -27.46 -7.34 9.63
C SER A 36 -26.76 -8.69 9.39
N PRO A 37 -26.61 -9.53 10.43
CA PRO A 37 -25.96 -10.84 10.35
C PRO A 37 -26.55 -11.75 9.26
N ASP A 38 -27.87 -11.76 9.10
CA ASP A 38 -28.59 -12.58 8.11
C ASP A 38 -28.28 -12.16 6.66
N SER A 39 -27.66 -10.99 6.46
CA SER A 39 -27.29 -10.53 5.11
C SER A 39 -26.21 -11.40 4.45
N VAL A 40 -25.50 -12.22 5.23
CA VAL A 40 -24.52 -13.22 4.78
C VAL A 40 -25.20 -14.41 4.11
N ASP A 41 -26.47 -14.71 4.38
CA ASP A 41 -27.19 -15.84 3.77
C ASP A 41 -27.29 -15.71 2.24
N ARG A 42 -27.15 -14.48 1.73
CA ARG A 42 -27.10 -14.18 0.29
C ARG A 42 -25.69 -14.28 -0.30
N VAL A 43 -24.69 -14.53 0.52
CA VAL A 43 -23.27 -14.58 0.17
C VAL A 43 -22.81 -16.04 0.20
N SER A 44 -22.38 -16.54 -0.96
CA SER A 44 -21.85 -17.92 -1.04
C SER A 44 -20.38 -18.01 -0.62
N HIS A 45 -19.59 -16.98 -0.94
CA HIS A 45 -18.15 -16.92 -0.68
C HIS A 45 -17.79 -15.54 -0.15
N LEU A 46 -17.01 -15.52 0.92
CA LEU A 46 -16.36 -14.32 1.43
C LEU A 46 -14.85 -14.46 1.17
N ILE A 47 -14.28 -13.47 0.51
CA ILE A 47 -12.84 -13.42 0.22
C ILE A 47 -12.27 -12.26 1.01
N LEU A 48 -11.34 -12.55 1.92
CA LEU A 48 -10.65 -11.57 2.74
C LEU A 48 -9.26 -11.38 2.14
N ASP A 49 -9.08 -10.25 1.46
CA ASP A 49 -7.82 -9.89 0.82
C ASP A 49 -6.89 -9.16 1.78
N GLU A 50 -5.59 -9.17 1.47
CA GLU A 50 -4.55 -8.44 2.22
C GLU A 50 -4.56 -8.66 3.73
N ALA A 51 -4.91 -9.89 4.16
CA ALA A 51 -5.03 -10.21 5.58
C ALA A 51 -3.69 -10.10 6.36
N HIS A 52 -2.56 -9.95 5.65
CA HIS A 52 -1.25 -9.69 6.24
C HIS A 52 -1.05 -8.28 6.80
N GLU A 53 -1.87 -7.29 6.39
CA GLU A 53 -1.78 -5.93 6.91
C GLU A 53 -2.22 -5.83 8.38
N ARG A 54 -2.93 -6.85 8.89
CA ARG A 54 -3.38 -6.93 10.30
C ARG A 54 -4.10 -5.66 10.78
N SER A 55 -4.93 -5.07 9.91
CA SER A 55 -5.73 -3.91 10.28
C SER A 55 -6.76 -4.28 11.36
N MET A 56 -7.14 -3.30 12.19
CA MET A 56 -8.11 -3.52 13.28
C MET A 56 -9.44 -4.06 12.75
N ASP A 57 -9.95 -3.49 11.66
CA ASP A 57 -11.20 -3.96 11.04
C ASP A 57 -11.09 -5.41 10.54
N MET A 58 -9.92 -5.80 10.00
CA MET A 58 -9.68 -7.16 9.52
C MET A 58 -9.67 -8.15 10.68
N ASP A 59 -8.91 -7.86 11.74
CA ASP A 59 -8.84 -8.71 12.92
C ASP A 59 -10.22 -8.82 13.61
N MET A 60 -10.99 -7.73 13.67
CA MET A 60 -12.37 -7.75 14.19
C MET A 60 -13.31 -8.57 13.31
N LEU A 61 -13.22 -8.44 11.99
CA LEU A 61 -14.02 -9.22 11.04
C LEU A 61 -13.71 -10.72 11.17
N LEU A 62 -12.43 -11.10 11.26
CA LEU A 62 -12.00 -12.48 11.50
C LEU A 62 -12.56 -13.01 12.83
N LEU A 63 -12.52 -12.21 13.89
CA LEU A 63 -13.09 -12.56 15.20
C LEU A 63 -14.60 -12.79 15.13
N MET A 64 -15.33 -11.91 14.45
CA MET A 64 -16.77 -12.06 14.27
C MET A 64 -17.11 -13.33 13.49
N LEU A 65 -16.37 -13.62 12.42
CA LEU A 65 -16.53 -14.84 11.63
C LEU A 65 -16.22 -16.09 12.46
N ALA A 66 -15.11 -16.11 13.18
CA ALA A 66 -14.71 -17.27 13.98
C ALA A 66 -15.69 -17.57 15.12
N THR A 67 -16.17 -16.53 15.81
CA THR A 67 -17.10 -16.69 16.95
C THR A 67 -18.51 -17.09 16.50
N ASN A 68 -18.95 -16.62 15.34
CA ASN A 68 -20.33 -16.79 14.86
C ASN A 68 -20.45 -17.75 13.68
N TRP A 69 -19.41 -18.51 13.35
CA TRP A 69 -19.38 -19.39 12.17
C TRP A 69 -20.59 -20.32 12.08
N HIS A 70 -21.07 -20.81 13.23
CA HIS A 70 -22.23 -21.67 13.36
C HIS A 70 -23.53 -21.08 12.78
N LEU A 71 -23.63 -19.75 12.66
CA LEU A 71 -24.76 -19.06 12.03
C LEU A 71 -24.75 -19.17 10.50
N TRP A 72 -23.57 -19.38 9.90
CA TRP A 72 -23.38 -19.38 8.44
C TRP A 72 -22.73 -20.67 7.93
N PRO A 73 -23.36 -21.84 8.14
CA PRO A 73 -22.75 -23.14 7.85
C PRO A 73 -22.46 -23.37 6.36
N GLN A 74 -23.08 -22.60 5.46
CA GLN A 74 -22.89 -22.71 4.01
C GLN A 74 -21.84 -21.72 3.45
N LEU A 75 -21.37 -20.77 4.26
CA LEU A 75 -20.41 -19.76 3.83
C LEU A 75 -19.04 -20.40 3.60
N LYS A 76 -18.42 -20.07 2.46
CA LYS A 76 -17.03 -20.43 2.16
C LYS A 76 -16.14 -19.21 2.36
N LEU A 77 -15.11 -19.35 3.19
CA LEU A 77 -14.12 -18.31 3.43
C LEU A 77 -12.84 -18.61 2.65
N VAL A 78 -12.34 -17.59 1.95
CA VAL A 78 -11.00 -17.57 1.37
C VAL A 78 -10.24 -16.42 2.02
N ILE A 79 -9.06 -16.69 2.55
CA ILE A 79 -8.17 -15.66 3.10
C ILE A 79 -6.96 -15.57 2.17
N MET A 80 -6.71 -14.39 1.62
CA MET A 80 -5.60 -14.10 0.72
C MET A 80 -4.56 -13.24 1.43
N SER A 81 -3.29 -13.51 1.16
CA SER A 81 -2.17 -12.88 1.82
C SER A 81 -0.89 -13.02 0.99
N ALA A 82 -0.10 -11.94 0.89
CA ALA A 82 1.13 -11.92 0.10
C ALA A 82 2.39 -12.35 0.90
N THR A 83 2.40 -12.15 2.22
CA THR A 83 3.63 -12.25 3.04
C THR A 83 3.47 -13.09 4.31
N MET A 84 2.27 -13.60 4.58
CA MET A 84 1.98 -14.18 5.89
C MET A 84 2.20 -15.69 5.95
N ASP A 85 2.68 -16.15 7.12
CA ASP A 85 2.61 -17.54 7.53
C ASP A 85 1.14 -17.97 7.67
N SER A 86 0.63 -18.66 6.65
CA SER A 86 -0.75 -19.15 6.58
C SER A 86 -1.13 -20.03 7.77
N SER A 87 -0.15 -20.62 8.46
CA SER A 87 -0.37 -21.46 9.63
C SER A 87 -1.11 -20.74 10.76
N ILE A 88 -0.93 -19.41 10.90
CA ILE A 88 -1.62 -18.62 11.92
C ILE A 88 -3.13 -18.63 11.67
N PHE A 89 -3.58 -18.39 10.43
CA PHE A 89 -5.01 -18.42 10.11
C PHE A 89 -5.60 -19.82 10.24
N PHE A 90 -4.86 -20.85 9.82
CA PHE A 90 -5.30 -22.23 10.02
C PHE A 90 -5.47 -22.56 11.49
N GLN A 91 -4.50 -22.23 12.34
CA GLN A 91 -4.59 -22.46 13.79
C GLN A 91 -5.75 -21.69 14.42
N TYR A 92 -6.00 -20.47 13.96
CA TYR A 92 -7.07 -19.61 14.46
C TYR A 92 -8.47 -20.17 14.17
N PHE A 93 -8.74 -20.61 12.93
CA PHE A 93 -10.06 -21.11 12.54
C PHE A 93 -10.28 -22.60 12.86
N LYS A 94 -9.22 -23.41 12.97
CA LYS A 94 -9.33 -24.86 13.20
C LYS A 94 -10.32 -25.28 14.31
N PRO A 95 -10.42 -24.59 15.47
CA PRO A 95 -11.35 -24.99 16.53
C PRO A 95 -12.83 -24.75 16.20
N VAL A 96 -13.13 -23.85 15.26
CA VAL A 96 -14.49 -23.35 14.98
C VAL A 96 -15.06 -23.83 13.64
N LEU A 97 -14.26 -24.52 12.82
CA LEU A 97 -14.72 -25.01 11.53
C LEU A 97 -15.78 -26.11 11.71
N PRO A 98 -16.90 -26.05 10.96
CA PRO A 98 -18.01 -26.98 11.08
C PRO A 98 -17.68 -28.36 10.51
N VAL A 99 -16.66 -28.43 9.64
CA VAL A 99 -16.18 -29.64 8.99
C VAL A 99 -14.65 -29.65 9.08
N ALA A 100 -14.08 -30.83 9.31
CA ALA A 100 -12.64 -31.01 9.28
C ALA A 100 -12.08 -30.57 7.92
N MET A 101 -10.97 -29.83 7.95
CA MET A 101 -10.30 -29.38 6.72
C MET A 101 -9.80 -30.58 5.91
N ALA A 102 -10.13 -30.60 4.61
CA ALA A 102 -9.65 -31.63 3.70
C ALA A 102 -8.13 -31.55 3.46
N HIS A 103 -7.60 -30.32 3.41
CA HIS A 103 -6.18 -30.02 3.25
C HIS A 103 -5.81 -28.85 4.17
N SER A 104 -4.60 -28.88 4.72
CA SER A 104 -4.06 -27.81 5.57
C SER A 104 -2.98 -27.00 4.86
N ASP A 105 -2.69 -27.35 3.61
CA ASP A 105 -1.65 -26.70 2.82
C ASP A 105 -2.21 -25.42 2.20
N GLU A 106 -1.39 -24.38 2.19
CA GLU A 106 -1.69 -23.15 1.49
C GLU A 106 -1.67 -23.36 -0.04
N LEU A 107 -2.54 -22.62 -0.73
CA LEU A 107 -2.45 -22.51 -2.18
C LEU A 107 -1.48 -21.39 -2.52
N PHE A 108 -0.22 -21.74 -2.78
CA PHE A 108 0.78 -20.78 -3.24
C PHE A 108 0.53 -20.40 -4.71
N VAL A 109 0.17 -19.15 -4.94
CA VAL A 109 0.05 -18.58 -6.29
C VAL A 109 1.38 -17.88 -6.60
N GLY A 110 2.18 -18.50 -7.46
CA GLY A 110 3.53 -18.00 -7.77
C GLY A 110 3.53 -16.58 -8.35
N SER A 111 4.62 -15.85 -8.12
CA SER A 111 4.82 -14.51 -8.68
C SER A 111 5.82 -14.57 -9.84
N ALA A 112 5.36 -14.27 -11.06
CA ALA A 112 6.24 -14.00 -12.18
C ALA A 112 6.81 -12.59 -12.02
N LEU A 113 7.83 -12.44 -11.17
CA LEU A 113 8.50 -11.16 -10.96
C LEU A 113 9.63 -10.98 -11.97
N HIS A 114 9.69 -9.79 -12.58
CA HIS A 114 10.92 -9.36 -13.23
C HIS A 114 12.00 -9.14 -12.16
N PRO A 115 13.28 -9.48 -12.44
CA PRO A 115 14.34 -9.27 -11.48
C PRO A 115 14.49 -7.78 -11.17
N VAL A 116 14.31 -7.41 -9.90
CA VAL A 116 14.49 -6.05 -9.40
C VAL A 116 15.87 -5.93 -8.77
N LYS A 117 16.65 -4.93 -9.20
CA LYS A 117 17.94 -4.62 -8.59
C LYS A 117 17.76 -3.67 -7.41
N THR A 118 18.04 -4.15 -6.20
CA THR A 118 17.99 -3.35 -4.98
C THR A 118 19.31 -2.59 -4.76
N LEU A 119 19.22 -1.32 -4.40
CA LEU A 119 20.36 -0.48 -4.01
C LEU A 119 20.07 0.13 -2.65
N PHE A 120 21.02 0.03 -1.72
CA PHE A 120 20.91 0.64 -0.40
C PHE A 120 21.67 1.97 -0.33
N LEU A 121 21.52 2.69 0.78
CA LEU A 121 22.12 4.01 0.98
C LEU A 121 23.65 3.98 0.79
N GLU A 122 24.31 2.91 1.22
CA GLU A 122 25.74 2.67 1.02
C GLU A 122 26.14 2.55 -0.45
N ASP A 123 25.27 2.00 -1.30
CA ASP A 123 25.51 1.87 -2.74
C ASP A 123 25.34 3.20 -3.46
N MET A 124 24.48 4.09 -2.95
CA MET A 124 24.20 5.40 -3.57
C MET A 124 25.45 6.28 -3.66
N LYS A 125 26.43 6.08 -2.77
CA LYS A 125 27.73 6.79 -2.82
C LYS A 125 28.51 6.53 -4.11
N ARG A 126 28.22 5.42 -4.80
CA ARG A 126 28.88 5.03 -6.06
C ARG A 126 28.21 5.65 -7.29
N ILE A 127 27.04 6.27 -7.14
CA ILE A 127 26.31 6.86 -8.25
C ILE A 127 26.82 8.29 -8.49
N PRO A 128 27.36 8.61 -9.69
CA PRO A 128 27.88 9.94 -9.98
C PRO A 128 26.81 11.03 -9.82
N GLY A 129 27.15 12.12 -9.14
CA GLY A 129 26.26 13.28 -8.95
C GLY A 129 25.39 13.24 -7.70
N LEU A 130 25.29 12.11 -7.01
CA LEU A 130 24.52 11.97 -5.76
C LEU A 130 25.33 12.41 -4.54
N LYS A 131 24.83 13.41 -3.80
CA LYS A 131 25.46 13.93 -2.58
C LYS A 131 24.79 13.35 -1.34
N VAL A 132 25.21 12.14 -0.97
CA VAL A 132 24.71 11.40 0.20
C VAL A 132 25.24 11.96 1.54
N THR A 133 26.28 12.81 1.50
CA THR A 133 26.98 13.30 2.71
C THR A 133 26.06 14.04 3.68
N LYS A 134 25.13 14.87 3.19
CA LYS A 134 24.19 15.61 4.06
C LYS A 134 23.35 14.70 4.97
N LEU A 135 22.88 13.57 4.43
CA LEU A 135 22.10 12.61 5.21
C LEU A 135 23.00 11.87 6.20
N ALA A 136 24.18 11.43 5.77
CA ALA A 136 25.16 10.80 6.64
C ALA A 136 25.58 11.73 7.81
N ASP A 137 25.83 13.01 7.53
CA ASP A 137 26.17 14.02 8.52
C ASP A 137 25.03 14.24 9.52
N SER A 138 23.78 14.21 9.05
CA SER A 138 22.58 14.36 9.90
C SER A 138 22.36 13.15 10.80
N LEU A 139 22.70 11.94 10.34
CA LEU A 139 22.62 10.70 11.12
C LEU A 139 23.77 10.57 12.14
N ASN A 140 24.96 11.06 11.82
CA ASN A 140 26.13 10.98 12.70
C ASN A 140 26.08 11.94 13.90
N GLN A 141 25.15 12.89 13.93
CA GLN A 141 25.01 13.87 15.00
C GLN A 141 24.15 13.38 16.18
N TRP A 142 23.91 12.08 16.32
CA TRP A 142 23.03 11.49 17.32
C TRP A 142 23.82 10.97 18.54
N ASP A 143 23.80 11.73 19.63
CA ASP A 143 24.39 11.39 20.94
C ASP A 143 23.34 11.16 22.03
N LYS A 144 23.69 10.37 23.06
CA LYS A 144 22.82 10.04 24.21
C LYS A 144 22.26 11.26 24.97
N ALA A 145 22.97 12.39 24.95
CA ALA A 145 22.52 13.62 25.59
C ALA A 145 21.25 14.20 24.92
N ILE A 146 21.09 13.97 23.61
CA ILE A 146 19.96 14.46 22.82
C ILE A 146 18.66 13.76 23.23
N MET A 147 18.74 12.49 23.64
CA MET A 147 17.57 11.70 24.04
C MET A 147 16.78 12.30 25.23
N HIS A 148 17.39 13.23 25.97
CA HIS A 148 16.77 13.89 27.12
C HIS A 148 16.20 15.28 26.79
N ASP A 149 16.39 15.78 25.57
CA ASP A 149 15.89 17.08 25.11
C ASP A 149 14.94 16.88 23.91
N VAL A 150 13.64 16.99 24.19
CA VAL A 150 12.57 16.77 23.21
C VAL A 150 12.61 17.79 22.07
N GLU A 151 12.97 19.05 22.35
CA GLU A 151 13.01 20.10 21.33
C GLU A 151 14.18 19.86 20.37
N LEU A 152 15.36 19.55 20.91
CA LEU A 152 16.54 19.23 20.12
C LEU A 152 16.35 17.94 19.30
N MET A 153 15.71 16.92 19.88
CA MET A 153 15.33 15.68 19.19
C MET A 153 14.44 15.97 17.98
N THR A 154 13.38 16.74 18.18
CA THR A 154 12.40 17.06 17.12
C THR A 154 13.07 17.80 15.96
N LYS A 155 13.92 18.78 16.27
CA LYS A 155 14.67 19.52 15.24
C LYS A 155 15.65 18.63 14.46
N LYS A 156 16.34 17.71 15.14
CA LYS A 156 17.26 16.77 14.49
C LYS A 156 16.53 15.75 13.62
N LEU A 157 15.40 15.22 14.08
CA LEU A 157 14.51 14.37 13.29
C LEU A 157 14.06 15.08 12.02
N GLN A 158 13.63 16.34 12.14
CA GLN A 158 13.20 17.13 10.99
C GLN A 158 14.33 17.35 9.97
N ASN A 159 15.57 17.56 10.43
CA ASN A 159 16.74 17.65 9.55
C ASN A 159 17.01 16.34 8.80
N VAL A 160 16.92 15.19 9.48
CA VAL A 160 17.08 13.87 8.86
C VAL A 160 16.00 13.64 7.80
N VAL A 161 14.73 13.90 8.15
CA VAL A 161 13.59 13.80 7.22
C VAL A 161 13.81 14.67 5.99
N THR A 162 14.22 15.94 6.18
CA THR A 162 14.50 16.87 5.08
C THR A 162 15.64 16.36 4.20
N ALA A 163 16.71 15.84 4.80
CA ALA A 163 17.84 15.29 4.05
C ALA A 163 17.47 14.02 3.25
N GLN A 164 16.56 13.18 3.75
CA GLN A 164 16.02 12.03 3.01
C GLN A 164 15.20 12.49 1.80
N LEU A 165 14.32 13.49 1.97
CA LEU A 165 13.51 14.02 0.87
C LEU A 165 14.38 14.69 -0.21
N ASP A 166 15.38 15.46 0.20
CA ASP A 166 16.37 16.04 -0.72
C ASP A 166 17.17 14.97 -1.48
N LEU A 167 17.44 13.83 -0.84
CA LEU A 167 18.08 12.69 -1.50
C LEU A 167 17.13 12.05 -2.52
N CYS A 168 15.84 11.91 -2.21
CA CYS A 168 14.83 11.42 -3.15
C CYS A 168 14.79 12.28 -4.43
N VAL A 169 14.83 13.61 -4.29
CA VAL A 169 14.89 14.54 -5.44
C VAL A 169 16.17 14.34 -6.26
N GLN A 170 17.33 14.18 -5.62
CA GLN A 170 18.59 13.93 -6.33
C GLN A 170 18.59 12.59 -7.09
N VAL A 171 18.03 11.54 -6.48
CA VAL A 171 17.91 10.21 -7.10
C VAL A 171 16.96 10.31 -8.29
N ALA A 172 15.77 10.90 -8.12
CA ALA A 172 14.81 11.11 -9.19
C ALA A 172 15.41 11.90 -10.35
N HIS A 173 16.17 12.97 -10.06
CA HIS A 173 16.86 13.77 -11.08
C HIS A 173 17.85 12.91 -11.88
N THR A 174 18.63 12.09 -11.19
CA THR A 174 19.61 11.19 -11.82
C THR A 174 18.92 10.18 -12.74
N ILE A 175 17.79 9.61 -12.31
CA ILE A 175 16.99 8.69 -13.11
C ILE A 175 16.45 9.40 -14.37
N VAL A 176 15.82 10.56 -14.20
CA VAL A 176 15.27 11.37 -15.31
C VAL A 176 16.32 11.67 -16.38
N GLN A 177 17.52 12.08 -15.97
CA GLN A 177 18.63 12.36 -16.91
C GLN A 177 19.12 11.10 -17.63
N SER A 178 19.12 9.95 -16.96
CA SER A 178 19.58 8.68 -17.54
C SER A 178 18.57 8.03 -18.51
N GLN A 179 17.27 8.21 -18.28
CA GLN A 179 16.20 7.54 -19.02
C GLN A 179 15.67 8.36 -20.21
N GLY A 180 16.24 9.55 -20.46
CA GLY A 180 15.83 10.39 -21.59
C GLY A 180 14.35 10.80 -21.57
N GLY A 181 13.77 10.96 -20.36
CA GLY A 181 12.38 11.37 -20.19
C GLY A 181 11.33 10.27 -20.39
N ARG A 182 11.69 8.98 -20.29
CA ARG A 182 10.75 7.85 -20.32
C ARG A 182 10.77 7.02 -19.04
N GLY A 183 9.67 6.36 -18.73
CA GLY A 183 9.53 5.47 -17.56
C GLY A 183 8.68 6.06 -16.45
N CYS A 184 8.57 5.33 -15.34
CA CYS A 184 7.79 5.73 -14.17
C CYS A 184 8.60 5.50 -12.89
N ILE A 185 8.67 6.53 -12.05
CA ILE A 185 9.28 6.51 -10.73
C ILE A 185 8.16 6.56 -9.68
N LEU A 186 8.08 5.54 -8.84
CA LEU A 186 7.23 5.52 -7.65
C LEU A 186 8.07 5.89 -6.42
N ILE A 187 7.69 6.94 -5.69
CA ILE A 187 8.39 7.40 -4.49
C ILE A 187 7.48 7.18 -3.27
N PHE A 188 7.90 6.30 -2.37
CA PHE A 188 7.23 6.06 -1.09
C PHE A 188 7.67 7.10 -0.05
N VAL A 189 6.69 7.77 0.56
CA VAL A 189 6.89 8.77 1.61
C VAL A 189 5.98 8.55 2.81
N SER A 190 6.27 9.23 3.92
CA SER A 190 5.61 8.95 5.20
C SER A 190 4.20 9.56 5.32
N GLY A 191 3.86 10.56 4.51
CA GLY A 191 2.56 11.23 4.58
C GLY A 191 2.48 12.51 3.75
N LEU A 192 1.38 13.24 3.93
CA LEU A 192 1.05 14.41 3.11
C LEU A 192 2.09 15.54 3.17
N SER A 193 2.74 15.76 4.32
CA SER A 193 3.79 16.79 4.45
C SER A 193 4.98 16.52 3.54
N ASP A 194 5.37 15.24 3.39
CA ASP A 194 6.46 14.84 2.51
C ASP A 194 6.05 14.95 1.04
N ILE A 195 4.81 14.56 0.73
CA ILE A 195 4.21 14.71 -0.60
C ILE A 195 4.28 16.17 -1.03
N GLN A 196 3.82 17.10 -0.18
CA GLN A 196 3.87 18.54 -0.46
C GLN A 196 5.30 19.02 -0.68
N TYR A 197 6.23 18.65 0.19
CA TYR A 197 7.65 19.02 0.09
C TYR A 197 8.28 18.59 -1.24
N LEU A 198 8.01 17.36 -1.68
CA LEU A 198 8.51 16.83 -2.95
C LEU A 198 7.79 17.45 -4.14
N HIS A 199 6.47 17.64 -4.04
CA HIS A 199 5.66 18.23 -5.11
C HIS A 199 6.18 19.61 -5.49
N GLU A 200 6.41 20.50 -4.53
CA GLU A 200 6.98 21.84 -4.78
C GLU A 200 8.32 21.80 -5.53
N ARG A 201 9.15 20.78 -5.28
CA ARG A 201 10.47 20.62 -5.92
C ARG A 201 10.37 20.06 -7.33
N PHE A 202 9.42 19.14 -7.55
CA PHE A 202 9.19 18.50 -8.83
C PHE A 202 8.32 19.35 -9.78
N GLU A 203 7.47 20.23 -9.26
CA GLU A 203 6.58 21.10 -10.06
C GLU A 203 7.33 21.95 -11.10
N THR A 204 8.59 22.31 -10.79
CA THR A 204 9.44 23.08 -11.70
C THR A 204 9.99 22.27 -12.89
N TRP A 205 9.85 20.94 -12.88
CA TRP A 205 10.44 20.06 -13.88
C TRP A 205 9.48 19.85 -15.05
N LYS A 206 9.75 20.53 -16.18
CA LYS A 206 8.88 20.46 -17.38
C LYS A 206 8.88 19.11 -18.09
N VAL A 207 9.87 18.26 -17.82
CA VAL A 207 10.10 16.97 -18.49
C VAL A 207 9.41 15.79 -17.79
N ILE A 208 8.66 16.06 -16.72
CA ILE A 208 7.93 15.03 -15.96
C ILE A 208 6.43 15.33 -15.92
N GLU A 209 5.66 14.31 -15.62
CA GLU A 209 4.26 14.40 -15.19
C GLU A 209 4.17 13.86 -13.76
N LEU A 210 3.52 14.62 -12.85
CA LEU A 210 3.53 14.34 -11.42
C LEU A 210 2.14 13.93 -10.94
N PHE A 211 2.07 12.83 -10.20
CA PHE A 211 0.85 12.32 -9.59
C PHE A 211 1.03 12.07 -8.09
N VAL A 212 -0.08 12.08 -7.37
CA VAL A 212 -0.13 11.83 -5.93
C VAL A 212 -1.12 10.71 -5.65
N LEU A 213 -0.69 9.73 -4.86
CA LEU A 213 -1.52 8.68 -4.30
C LEU A 213 -1.51 8.78 -2.78
N HIS A 214 -2.65 9.14 -2.21
CA HIS A 214 -2.86 9.29 -0.77
C HIS A 214 -4.34 9.06 -0.45
N SER A 215 -4.65 8.53 0.73
CA SER A 215 -6.03 8.19 1.14
C SER A 215 -7.00 9.38 1.06
N ASP A 216 -6.49 10.58 1.29
CA ASP A 216 -7.27 11.83 1.32
C ASP A 216 -7.50 12.44 -0.08
N ILE A 217 -6.94 11.85 -1.14
CA ILE A 217 -7.13 12.33 -2.52
C ILE A 217 -8.35 11.66 -3.13
N GLU A 218 -9.14 12.39 -3.91
CA GLU A 218 -10.33 11.85 -4.55
C GLU A 218 -9.99 10.72 -5.54
N ILE A 219 -10.86 9.71 -5.61
CA ILE A 219 -10.65 8.51 -6.43
C ILE A 219 -10.43 8.86 -7.90
N ASP A 220 -11.18 9.85 -8.43
CA ASP A 220 -11.06 10.28 -9.83
C ASP A 220 -9.71 10.96 -10.11
N ASP A 221 -9.10 11.60 -9.13
CA ASP A 221 -7.75 12.17 -9.25
C ASP A 221 -6.66 11.10 -9.11
N GLN A 222 -6.84 10.14 -8.20
CA GLN A 222 -5.95 8.98 -8.09
C GLN A 222 -5.97 8.13 -9.37
N ALA A 223 -7.13 8.02 -10.03
CA ALA A 223 -7.30 7.27 -11.27
C ALA A 223 -6.35 7.75 -12.39
N LYS A 224 -6.02 9.05 -12.41
CA LYS A 224 -5.09 9.64 -13.40
C LYS A 224 -3.67 9.04 -13.27
N ALA A 225 -3.27 8.63 -12.06
CA ALA A 225 -1.98 8.00 -11.82
C ALA A 225 -1.86 6.60 -12.48
N PHE A 226 -2.96 5.99 -12.93
CA PHE A 226 -2.96 4.69 -13.63
C PHE A 226 -2.92 4.84 -15.15
N GLU A 227 -3.12 6.05 -15.67
CA GLU A 227 -3.06 6.31 -17.10
C GLU A 227 -1.60 6.32 -17.58
N ASN A 228 -1.41 5.99 -18.86
CA ASN A 228 -0.11 6.06 -19.51
C ASN A 228 0.23 7.51 -19.84
N VAL A 229 1.47 7.91 -19.54
CA VAL A 229 2.00 9.24 -19.88
C VAL A 229 2.89 9.13 -21.12
N GLU A 230 2.55 9.87 -22.16
CA GLU A 230 3.36 9.95 -23.39
C GLU A 230 4.31 11.15 -23.37
N GLY A 231 5.56 10.93 -23.78
CA GLY A 231 6.53 12.01 -24.01
C GLY A 231 7.12 12.67 -22.76
N LYS A 232 6.72 12.24 -21.56
CA LYS A 232 7.30 12.68 -20.28
C LYS A 232 7.55 11.49 -19.36
N LEU A 233 8.46 11.66 -18.40
CA LEU A 233 8.66 10.69 -17.34
C LEU A 233 7.57 10.87 -16.27
N LYS A 234 6.97 9.77 -15.84
CA LYS A 234 5.94 9.77 -14.79
C LYS A 234 6.60 9.69 -13.42
N ILE A 235 6.23 10.59 -12.50
CA ILE A 235 6.60 10.50 -11.09
C ILE A 235 5.32 10.39 -10.27
N ILE A 236 5.27 9.40 -9.38
CA ILE A 236 4.14 9.16 -8.49
C ILE A 236 4.65 9.26 -7.05
N LEU A 237 4.10 10.20 -6.29
CA LEU A 237 4.36 10.33 -4.86
C LEU A 237 3.28 9.56 -4.11
N SER A 238 3.66 8.57 -3.32
CA SER A 238 2.70 7.70 -2.65
C SER A 238 3.06 7.47 -1.18
N THR A 239 2.06 7.29 -0.35
CA THR A 239 2.23 6.56 0.92
C THR A 239 2.16 5.05 0.67
N ASN A 240 1.95 4.27 1.73
CA ASN A 240 1.71 2.82 1.66
C ASN A 240 0.51 2.40 0.80
N ILE A 241 -0.36 3.32 0.35
CA ILE A 241 -1.49 2.98 -0.53
C ILE A 241 -1.05 2.25 -1.83
N ALA A 242 0.14 2.57 -2.36
CA ALA A 242 0.69 1.89 -3.54
C ALA A 242 1.57 0.66 -3.23
N GLU A 243 1.67 0.27 -1.96
CA GLU A 243 2.40 -0.93 -1.55
C GLU A 243 1.55 -2.19 -1.78
N SER A 244 0.28 -2.12 -1.39
CA SER A 244 -0.66 -3.25 -1.39
C SER A 244 -2.00 -2.91 -2.05
N SER A 245 -2.55 -1.72 -1.80
CA SER A 245 -3.92 -1.40 -2.25
C SER A 245 -4.06 -1.18 -3.75
N VAL A 246 -2.97 -0.79 -4.45
CA VAL A 246 -3.03 -0.49 -5.88
C VAL A 246 -1.79 -0.98 -6.64
N THR A 247 -1.99 -1.43 -7.87
CA THR A 247 -0.91 -1.84 -8.77
C THR A 247 -0.77 -0.87 -9.93
N ILE A 248 0.44 -0.31 -10.11
CA ILE A 248 0.75 0.63 -11.17
C ILE A 248 1.63 -0.10 -12.21
N PRO A 249 1.11 -0.39 -13.41
CA PRO A 249 1.73 -1.36 -14.32
C PRO A 249 3.02 -0.88 -14.99
N ASP A 250 3.26 0.43 -15.06
CA ASP A 250 4.37 1.03 -15.80
C ASP A 250 5.57 1.43 -14.92
N VAL A 251 5.55 1.14 -13.62
CA VAL A 251 6.63 1.46 -12.67
C VAL A 251 7.92 0.75 -13.07
N THR A 252 8.98 1.53 -13.30
CA THR A 252 10.32 1.01 -13.62
C THR A 252 11.34 1.26 -12.50
N HIS A 253 11.09 2.24 -11.64
CA HIS A 253 11.97 2.59 -10.53
C HIS A 253 11.14 2.86 -9.26
N ILE A 254 11.62 2.38 -8.13
CA ILE A 254 11.03 2.63 -6.81
C ILE A 254 12.07 3.33 -5.94
N ILE A 255 11.68 4.42 -5.30
CA ILE A 255 12.46 5.11 -4.26
C ILE A 255 11.72 4.94 -2.95
N ASN A 256 12.33 4.25 -1.99
CA ASN A 256 11.79 4.07 -0.65
C ASN A 256 12.58 4.95 0.34
N LYS A 257 11.89 5.90 0.99
CA LYS A 257 12.48 6.94 1.85
C LYS A 257 12.95 6.42 3.20
#